data_AF-A0A7C6S1R4-F1
#
_entry.id   AF-A0A7C6S1R4-F1
#
_cell.length_a   1.000
_cell.length_b   1.000
_cell.length_c   1.000
_cell.angle_alpha   90.00
_cell.angle_beta   90.00
_cell.angle_gamma   90.00
#
_symmetry.space_group_name_H-M   'P 1'
#
loop_
_entity.id
_entity.type
_entity.pdbx_description
1 polymer ?
#
loop_
_entity_poly.entity_id
_entity_poly.type
_entity_poly.pdbx_seq_one_letter_code
_entity_poly.pdbx_strand_id
1 'polypeptide(L)'
;MKRILLLFLVTLNIVYGFSISFDPVDSDEKDNDTIRTLNLDEFVVTSSVKETNTLKRMPTAISILSPRMLESRQVQSLTSMSGMVPNFFIPNYGSKVSTPIYIRGVGARLGA
;
A
#
# COMPACT_ATOMS: atom_id res chain seq x y z
N MET A 1 31.38 7.71 46.60
CA MET A 1 31.23 7.07 45.27
C MET A 1 29.81 6.54 45.01
N LYS A 2 29.21 5.77 45.93
CA LYS A 2 27.86 5.19 45.74
C LYS A 2 26.71 6.21 45.57
N ARG A 3 26.80 7.38 46.24
CA ARG A 3 25.80 8.46 46.13
C ARG A 3 25.85 9.20 44.78
N ILE A 4 27.04 9.34 44.19
CA ILE A 4 27.21 9.91 42.83
C ILE A 4 26.65 8.95 41.77
N LEU A 5 26.88 7.64 41.93
CA LEU A 5 26.36 6.61 41.02
C LEU A 5 24.82 6.61 40.97
N LEU A 6 24.16 6.77 42.12
CA LEU A 6 22.69 6.83 42.20
C LEU A 6 22.11 8.06 41.51
N LEU A 7 22.74 9.23 41.66
CA LEU A 7 22.29 10.44 40.97
C LEU A 7 22.42 10.31 39.45
N PHE A 8 23.50 9.70 38.96
CA PHE A 8 23.70 9.45 37.53
C PHE A 8 22.63 8.51 36.95
N LEU A 9 22.27 7.46 37.69
CA LEU A 9 21.22 6.52 37.28
C LEU A 9 19.84 7.18 37.19
N VAL A 10 19.53 8.10 38.12
CA VAL A 10 18.27 8.86 38.09
C VAL A 10 18.23 9.81 36.89
N THR A 11 19.33 10.53 36.61
CA THR A 11 19.40 11.42 35.45
C THR A 11 19.27 10.67 34.13
N LEU A 12 19.81 9.45 34.06
CA LEU A 12 19.72 8.62 32.86
C LEU A 12 18.26 8.18 32.58
N ASN A 13 17.51 7.81 33.61
CA ASN A 13 16.10 7.44 33.48
C ASN A 13 15.22 8.62 33.04
N ILE A 14 15.50 9.84 33.51
CA ILE A 14 14.77 11.04 33.10
C ILE A 14 15.00 11.35 31.61
N VAL A 15 16.24 11.21 31.14
CA VAL A 15 16.58 11.42 29.72
C VAL A 15 15.92 10.37 28.82
N TYR A 16 15.95 9.09 29.21
CA TYR A 16 15.27 8.03 28.45
C TYR A 16 13.74 8.21 28.43
N GLY A 17 13.14 8.68 29.53
CA GLY A 17 11.71 8.99 29.58
C GLY A 17 11.31 10.14 28.66
N PHE A 18 12.15 11.18 28.55
CA PHE A 18 11.88 12.33 27.68
C PHE A 18 11.91 11.96 26.18
N SER A 19 12.80 11.07 25.77
CA SER A 19 12.89 10.64 24.36
C SER A 19 11.70 9.79 23.90
N ILE A 20 11.05 9.04 24.80
CA ILE A 20 9.87 8.21 24.45
C ILE A 20 8.63 9.08 24.19
N SER A 21 8.52 10.25 24.82
CA SER A 21 7.38 11.15 24.66
C SER A 21 7.48 12.09 23.45
N PHE A 22 8.54 12.00 22.66
CA PHE A 22 8.66 12.72 21.40
C PHE A 22 8.05 11.87 20.28
N ASP A 23 6.72 11.81 20.25
CA ASP A 23 6.03 11.50 19.01
C ASP A 23 6.32 12.68 18.05
N PRO A 24 6.87 12.45 16.85
CA PRO A 24 6.91 13.50 15.84
C PRO A 24 5.46 13.87 15.52
N VAL A 25 4.97 14.93 16.15
CA VAL A 25 3.78 15.64 15.72
C VAL A 25 4.09 16.07 14.29
N ASP A 26 3.39 15.47 13.34
CA ASP A 26 3.38 15.87 11.95
C ASP A 26 3.12 17.37 11.94
N SER A 27 4.17 18.15 11.69
CA SER A 27 4.12 19.60 11.80
C SER A 27 3.42 20.15 10.57
N ASP A 28 2.11 19.95 10.49
CA ASP A 28 1.18 20.74 9.66
C ASP A 28 0.93 22.10 10.31
N GLU A 29 1.98 22.75 10.79
CA GLU A 29 1.93 24.16 11.16
C GLU A 29 2.45 24.99 9.99
N LYS A 30 1.54 25.22 9.03
CA LYS A 30 1.72 26.34 8.11
C LYS A 30 0.38 26.95 7.70
N ASP A 31 0.15 28.11 8.31
CA ASP A 31 -0.79 29.17 7.96
C ASP A 31 -2.28 28.86 8.01
N ASN A 32 -3.04 29.83 8.52
CA ASN A 32 -4.49 29.93 8.41
C ASN A 32 -4.91 30.16 6.94
N ASP A 33 -4.59 29.22 6.05
CA ASP A 33 -5.17 29.21 4.72
C ASP A 33 -6.63 28.74 4.82
N THR A 34 -7.55 29.51 4.24
CA THR A 34 -8.99 29.19 4.22
C THR A 34 -9.28 27.98 3.32
N ILE A 35 -8.30 27.53 2.54
CA ILE A 35 -8.42 26.37 1.67
C ILE A 35 -8.25 25.08 2.49
N ARG A 36 -9.38 24.45 2.81
CA ARG A 36 -9.42 23.06 3.30
C ARG A 36 -8.93 22.11 2.19
N THR A 37 -7.68 21.70 2.24
CA THR A 37 -7.13 20.67 1.36
C THR A 37 -7.51 19.27 1.87
N LEU A 38 -8.66 18.77 1.41
CA LEU A 38 -9.02 17.37 1.61
C LEU A 38 -8.32 16.52 0.54
N ASN A 39 -7.32 15.74 0.93
CA ASN A 39 -6.80 14.67 0.08
C ASN A 39 -7.87 13.56 0.00
N LEU A 40 -8.74 13.65 -1.01
CA LEU A 40 -9.73 12.62 -1.28
C LEU A 40 -9.06 11.47 -2.03
N ASP A 41 -9.23 10.25 -1.51
CA ASP A 41 -8.86 9.03 -2.23
C ASP A 41 -9.67 8.91 -3.54
N GLU A 42 -9.09 8.27 -4.55
CA GLU A 42 -9.77 8.00 -5.81
C GLU A 42 -11.05 7.17 -5.58
N PHE A 43 -12.20 7.70 -6.01
CA PHE A 43 -13.47 7.00 -5.94
C PHE A 43 -13.58 6.00 -7.10
N VAL A 44 -13.27 4.73 -6.83
CA VAL A 44 -13.49 3.64 -7.78
C VAL A 44 -14.88 3.06 -7.58
N VAL A 45 -15.79 3.33 -8.52
CA VAL A 45 -17.13 2.70 -8.55
C VAL A 45 -16.96 1.28 -9.08
N THR A 46 -16.91 0.30 -8.17
CA THR A 46 -16.90 -1.12 -8.54
C THR A 46 -18.31 -1.57 -8.86
N SER A 47 -18.58 -1.92 -10.11
CA SER A 47 -19.90 -2.35 -10.62
C SER A 47 -20.25 -3.81 -10.34
N SER A 48 -19.48 -4.53 -9.52
CA SER A 48 -19.67 -5.96 -9.35
C SER A 48 -20.94 -6.26 -8.55
N VAL A 49 -21.96 -6.77 -9.26
CA VAL A 49 -23.29 -7.10 -8.76
C VAL A 49 -23.30 -8.16 -7.63
N LYS A 50 -22.18 -8.86 -7.42
CA LYS A 50 -22.03 -9.94 -6.44
C LYS A 50 -21.08 -9.62 -5.28
N GLU A 51 -20.35 -8.50 -5.35
CA GLU A 51 -19.38 -8.10 -4.33
C GLU A 51 -19.99 -6.98 -3.48
N THR A 52 -20.72 -7.35 -2.43
CA THR A 52 -21.32 -6.41 -1.48
C THR A 52 -20.38 -6.04 -0.34
N ASN A 53 -19.26 -6.76 -0.19
CA ASN A 53 -18.30 -6.52 0.88
C ASN A 53 -17.23 -5.52 0.44
N THR A 54 -16.85 -4.61 1.33
CA THR A 54 -15.76 -3.68 1.05
C THR A 54 -14.47 -4.47 0.86
N LEU A 55 -13.80 -4.34 -0.30
CA LEU A 55 -12.55 -5.05 -0.60
C LEU A 55 -11.49 -4.88 0.50
N LYS A 56 -11.47 -3.73 1.19
CA LYS A 56 -10.57 -3.42 2.32
C LYS A 56 -10.81 -4.28 3.57
N ARG A 57 -11.99 -4.91 3.72
CA ARG A 57 -12.38 -5.70 4.90
C ARG A 57 -12.28 -7.21 4.68
N MET A 58 -11.93 -7.64 3.47
CA MET A 58 -11.78 -9.07 3.19
C MET A 58 -10.47 -9.59 3.78
N PRO A 59 -10.49 -10.73 4.48
CA PRO A 59 -9.28 -11.39 5.01
C PRO A 59 -8.53 -12.14 3.91
N THR A 60 -8.34 -11.51 2.75
CA THR A 60 -7.70 -12.09 1.57
C THR A 60 -6.77 -11.05 0.95
N ALA A 61 -5.62 -11.47 0.43
CA ALA A 61 -4.73 -10.58 -0.29
C ALA A 61 -5.33 -10.18 -1.65
N ILE A 62 -5.57 -8.88 -1.83
CA ILE A 62 -6.19 -8.26 -3.00
C ILE A 62 -5.24 -7.19 -3.53
N SER A 63 -5.14 -7.06 -4.86
CA SER A 63 -4.42 -5.96 -5.52
C SER A 63 -5.41 -5.16 -6.36
N ILE A 64 -5.49 -3.85 -6.11
CA ILE A 64 -6.36 -2.93 -6.83
C ILE A 64 -5.48 -2.05 -7.72
N LEU A 65 -5.82 -1.98 -9.00
CA LEU A 65 -5.18 -1.08 -9.96
C LEU A 65 -6.22 -0.09 -10.43
N SER A 66 -5.94 1.19 -10.21
CA SER A 66 -6.81 2.26 -10.70
C SER A 66 -6.41 2.69 -12.11
N PRO A 67 -7.33 3.25 -12.91
CA PRO A 67 -7.02 3.78 -14.24
C PRO A 67 -5.86 4.78 -14.22
N ARG A 68 -5.84 5.69 -13.23
CA ARG A 68 -4.74 6.65 -13.04
C ARG A 68 -3.40 5.96 -12.77
N MET A 69 -3.43 4.84 -12.05
CA MET A 69 -2.25 4.02 -11.78
C MET A 69 -1.69 3.37 -13.06
N LEU A 70 -2.58 2.92 -13.95
CA LEU A 70 -2.23 2.34 -15.24
C LEU A 70 -1.67 3.39 -16.20
N GLU A 71 -2.28 4.56 -16.26
CA GLU A 71 -1.81 5.69 -17.08
C GLU A 71 -0.45 6.20 -16.63
N SER A 72 -0.28 6.46 -15.32
CA SER A 72 0.99 6.95 -14.77
C SER A 72 2.15 5.97 -14.95
N ARG A 73 1.87 4.67 -14.95
CA ARG A 73 2.87 3.61 -15.20
C ARG A 73 2.95 3.20 -16.67
N GLN A 74 2.24 3.89 -17.55
CA GLN A 74 2.22 3.62 -19.00
C GLN A 74 1.99 2.13 -19.31
N VAL A 75 1.03 1.51 -18.61
CA VAL A 75 0.69 0.10 -18.82
C VAL A 75 -0.03 -0.05 -20.15
N GLN A 76 0.72 -0.41 -21.19
CA GLN A 76 0.18 -0.60 -22.55
C GLN A 76 -0.36 -2.00 -22.82
N SER A 77 0.00 -2.97 -21.98
CA SER A 77 -0.40 -4.37 -22.16
C SER A 77 -0.62 -5.07 -20.83
N LEU A 78 -1.49 -6.09 -20.84
CA LEU A 78 -1.76 -6.90 -19.65
C LEU A 78 -0.51 -7.62 -19.15
N THR A 79 0.38 -8.02 -20.07
CA THR A 79 1.62 -8.73 -19.74
C THR A 79 2.58 -7.89 -18.89
N SER A 80 2.60 -6.57 -19.11
CA SER A 80 3.40 -5.61 -18.34
C SER A 80 3.02 -5.59 -16.85
N MET A 81 1.81 -6.02 -16.49
CA MET A 81 1.37 -6.09 -15.08
C MET A 81 2.11 -7.16 -14.29
N SER A 82 2.73 -8.15 -14.95
CA SER A 82 3.51 -9.20 -14.27
C SER A 82 4.69 -8.66 -13.48
N GLY A 83 5.22 -7.48 -13.87
CA GLY A 83 6.29 -6.81 -13.14
C GLY A 83 5.81 -5.89 -12.01
N MET A 84 4.50 -5.62 -11.92
CA MET A 84 3.93 -4.63 -10.99
C MET A 84 3.06 -5.26 -9.91
N VAL A 85 2.34 -6.33 -10.23
CA VAL A 85 1.43 -7.02 -9.32
C VAL A 85 2.14 -8.26 -8.72
N PRO A 86 2.21 -8.38 -7.39
CA PRO A 86 2.87 -9.53 -6.76
C PRO A 86 2.11 -10.83 -7.04
N ASN A 87 2.84 -11.92 -7.25
CA ASN A 87 2.28 -13.25 -7.53
C ASN A 87 1.35 -13.30 -8.77
N PHE A 88 1.52 -12.37 -9.71
CA PHE A 88 0.78 -12.31 -10.96
C PHE A 88 1.76 -12.46 -12.11
N PHE A 89 1.55 -13.44 -12.99
CA PHE A 89 2.42 -13.69 -14.12
C PHE A 89 1.62 -14.00 -15.37
N ILE A 90 1.99 -13.34 -16.46
CA ILE A 90 1.51 -13.62 -17.80
C ILE A 90 2.74 -13.81 -18.69
N PRO A 91 2.82 -14.92 -19.45
CA PRO A 91 3.92 -15.11 -20.37
C PRO A 91 3.83 -14.15 -21.57
N ASN A 92 5.00 -13.83 -22.14
CA ASN A 92 5.10 -12.96 -23.34
C ASN A 92 4.72 -13.67 -24.65
N TYR A 93 4.28 -14.93 -24.61
CA TYR A 93 3.90 -15.72 -25.79
C TYR A 93 2.39 -15.99 -25.83
N GLY A 94 1.87 -16.30 -27.01
CA GLY A 94 0.45 -16.57 -27.21
C GLY A 94 -0.29 -15.39 -27.83
N SER A 95 -1.51 -15.63 -28.29
CA SER A 95 -2.37 -14.55 -28.79
C SER A 95 -2.88 -13.73 -27.61
N LYS A 96 -3.11 -12.42 -27.79
CA LYS A 96 -3.72 -11.56 -26.75
C LYS A 96 -5.04 -12.12 -26.18
N VAL A 97 -5.70 -13.01 -26.91
CA VAL A 97 -6.99 -13.63 -26.55
C VAL A 97 -6.81 -14.92 -25.74
N SER A 98 -5.72 -15.65 -25.94
CA SER A 98 -5.53 -17.02 -25.39
C SER A 98 -4.32 -17.16 -24.46
N THR A 99 -3.70 -16.04 -24.06
CA THR A 99 -2.60 -16.05 -23.11
C THR A 99 -3.06 -16.59 -21.76
N PRO A 100 -2.41 -17.61 -21.19
CA PRO A 100 -2.73 -18.04 -19.83
C PRO A 100 -2.35 -16.95 -18.83
N ILE A 101 -3.13 -16.83 -17.76
CA ILE A 101 -2.85 -15.95 -16.62
C ILE A 101 -2.56 -16.84 -15.43
N TYR A 102 -1.44 -16.59 -14.76
CA TYR A 102 -1.02 -17.32 -13.57
C TYR A 102 -1.12 -16.41 -12.34
N ILE A 103 -1.80 -16.92 -11.31
CA ILE A 103 -1.90 -16.28 -10.00
C ILE A 103 -1.32 -17.26 -8.99
N ARG A 104 -0.26 -16.88 -8.28
CA ARG A 104 0.49 -17.76 -7.35
C ARG A 104 0.91 -19.08 -8.02
N GLY A 105 1.32 -19.03 -9.29
CA GLY A 105 1.77 -20.21 -10.05
C GLY A 105 0.65 -21.09 -10.61
N VAL A 106 -0.62 -20.81 -10.31
CA VAL A 106 -1.78 -21.56 -10.84
C VAL A 106 -2.42 -20.75 -11.96
N GLY A 107 -2.65 -21.38 -13.11
CA GLY A 107 -3.26 -20.71 -14.27
C GLY A 107 -3.97 -21.69 -15.19
N ALA A 108 -4.93 -21.17 -15.97
CA ALA A 108 -5.68 -21.94 -16.93
C ALA A 108 -5.29 -21.51 -18.36
N ARG A 109 -5.08 -22.49 -19.23
CA ARG A 109 -4.90 -22.27 -20.68
C ARG A 109 -6.15 -22.79 -21.37
N LEU A 110 -6.78 -21.97 -22.20
CA LEU A 110 -7.88 -22.40 -23.07
C LEU A 110 -7.36 -23.45 -24.06
N GLY A 111 -7.99 -24.62 -24.08
CA GLY A 111 -7.67 -25.73 -25.00
C GLY A 111 -6.60 -26.71 -24.52
N ALA A 112 -6.38 -26.82 -23.21
CA ALA A 112 -5.62 -27.92 -22.60
C ALA A 112 -6.51 -29.13 -22.30
#